data_AF-A0A953JNW5-F1
#
_entry.id   AF-A0A953JNW5-F1
#
_cell.length_a   1.000
_cell.length_b   1.000
_cell.length_c   1.000
_cell.angle_alpha   90.00
_cell.angle_beta   90.00
_cell.angle_gamma   90.00
#
_symmetry.space_group_name_H-M   'P 1'
#
loop_
_entity.id
_entity.type
_entity.pdbx_description
1 polymer ?
#
loop_
_entity_poly.entity_id
_entity_poly.type
_entity_poly.pdbx_seq_one_letter_code
_entity_poly.pdbx_strand_id
1 'polypeptide(L)'
;MKNFCTLTLVLILLAGVGLGCSAINKLRSGIEDKPANTTGVDSNANSAVADPEPTSSTATANPKADLEAAVKRFTTLEHFIAHTATEPAADLSMTMEYAAPDRYRIKSAPVHGTSTEMIIIGKDFWIKLGSTWIKSSAIGAATIEPYRKMIAGEGLRKLEDVKYIGTDTVDGKSADKYTYVNPGTPSAEVPPFSSTVWVNKATGLPMKISASYASGQLKGVTITYDTDTPVKIEKPI
;
A
#
# COMPACT_ATOMS: atom_id res chain seq x y z
N MET A 1 -1.43 -30.67 -0.97
CA MET A 1 -2.17 -29.40 -1.15
C MET A 1 -2.26 -28.69 0.21
N LYS A 2 -1.28 -27.86 0.60
CA LYS A 2 -1.27 -27.20 1.93
C LYS A 2 -0.66 -25.78 1.94
N ASN A 3 -0.30 -25.23 0.79
CA ASN A 3 0.55 -24.03 0.71
C ASN A 3 -0.09 -22.84 -0.04
N PHE A 4 -1.38 -22.90 -0.39
CA PHE A 4 -2.04 -21.90 -1.24
C PHE A 4 -2.61 -20.69 -0.48
N CYS A 5 -2.95 -20.83 0.81
CA CYS A 5 -3.42 -19.71 1.64
C CYS A 5 -2.30 -18.82 2.19
N THR A 6 -1.06 -19.34 2.23
CA THR A 6 0.09 -18.66 2.83
C THR A 6 0.63 -17.53 1.96
N LEU A 7 0.43 -17.62 0.64
CA LEU A 7 1.00 -16.69 -0.33
C LEU A 7 0.15 -15.41 -0.43
N THR A 8 -1.17 -15.52 -0.33
CA THR A 8 -2.11 -14.41 -0.57
C THR A 8 -2.04 -13.32 0.50
N LEU A 9 -1.83 -13.68 1.77
CA LEU A 9 -1.81 -12.72 2.89
C LEU A 9 -0.52 -11.90 2.94
N VAL A 10 0.60 -12.52 2.55
CA VAL A 10 1.92 -11.90 2.43
C VAL A 10 1.97 -11.00 1.19
N LEU A 11 1.24 -11.39 0.13
CA LEU A 11 1.06 -10.60 -1.07
C LEU A 11 0.34 -9.26 -0.78
N ILE A 12 -0.67 -9.27 0.07
CA ILE A 12 -1.55 -8.10 0.33
C ILE A 12 -0.84 -6.96 1.08
N LEU A 13 0.28 -7.21 1.76
CA LEU A 13 1.13 -6.17 2.39
C LEU A 13 2.02 -5.42 1.37
N LEU A 14 2.08 -5.88 0.11
CA LEU A 14 2.99 -5.42 -0.96
C LEU A 14 2.49 -4.23 -1.78
N ALA A 15 1.58 -3.39 -1.29
CA ALA A 15 1.17 -2.22 -2.05
C ALA A 15 2.29 -1.17 -2.25
N GLY A 16 3.50 -1.39 -1.70
CA GLY A 16 4.72 -0.67 -2.08
C GLY A 16 5.67 -1.40 -3.03
N VAL A 17 5.64 -2.74 -3.15
CA VAL A 17 6.65 -3.50 -3.92
C VAL A 17 6.16 -4.90 -4.37
N GLY A 18 5.04 -5.04 -5.10
CA GLY A 18 4.90 -6.12 -6.10
C GLY A 18 4.06 -7.35 -5.75
N LEU A 19 3.05 -7.60 -6.59
CA LEU A 19 2.24 -8.83 -6.59
C LEU A 19 2.48 -9.63 -7.88
N GLY A 20 3.03 -10.84 -7.75
CA GLY A 20 3.15 -11.82 -8.83
C GLY A 20 1.82 -12.55 -9.09
N CYS A 21 1.36 -12.54 -10.34
CA CYS A 21 0.01 -12.94 -10.77
C CYS A 21 -0.30 -14.45 -10.82
N SER A 22 0.56 -15.36 -10.35
CA SER A 22 0.35 -16.81 -10.57
C SER A 22 -0.74 -17.44 -9.68
N ALA A 23 -1.04 -16.83 -8.52
CA ALA A 23 -2.06 -17.35 -7.59
C ALA A 23 -3.50 -16.93 -7.98
N ILE A 24 -3.66 -15.81 -8.68
CA ILE A 24 -4.97 -15.20 -8.99
C ILE A 24 -5.68 -15.95 -10.14
N ASN A 25 -4.93 -16.50 -11.10
CA ASN A 25 -5.50 -17.26 -12.21
C ASN A 25 -6.30 -18.50 -11.77
N LYS A 26 -6.03 -19.09 -10.59
CA LYS A 26 -6.81 -20.23 -10.07
C LYS A 26 -8.16 -19.84 -9.44
N LEU A 27 -8.31 -18.59 -9.02
CA LEU A 27 -9.59 -18.08 -8.49
C LEU A 27 -10.53 -17.66 -9.64
N ARG A 28 -9.95 -17.20 -10.75
CA ARG A 28 -10.68 -16.63 -11.89
C ARG A 28 -11.30 -17.67 -12.85
N SER A 29 -10.78 -18.89 -12.92
CA SER A 29 -11.26 -19.89 -13.90
C SER A 29 -12.66 -20.47 -13.61
N GLY A 30 -13.27 -20.14 -12.46
CA GLY A 30 -14.55 -20.71 -12.05
C GLY A 30 -15.79 -19.85 -12.32
N ILE A 31 -15.60 -18.57 -12.65
CA ILE A 31 -16.70 -17.61 -12.72
C ILE A 31 -16.30 -16.54 -13.74
N GLU A 32 -16.79 -16.63 -14.96
CA GLU A 32 -17.19 -15.45 -15.77
C GLU A 32 -17.66 -15.89 -17.16
N ASP A 33 -18.96 -15.67 -17.40
CA ASP A 33 -19.51 -15.38 -18.72
C ASP A 33 -19.52 -13.85 -18.94
N LYS A 34 -19.19 -13.50 -20.17
CA LYS A 34 -19.12 -12.23 -20.94
C LYS A 34 -19.77 -10.91 -20.41
N PRO A 35 -19.13 -9.73 -20.65
CA PRO A 35 -19.62 -8.40 -20.24
C PRO A 35 -20.38 -7.61 -21.33
N ALA A 36 -20.98 -6.48 -20.92
CA ALA A 36 -21.47 -5.42 -21.81
C ALA A 36 -21.03 -4.01 -21.33
N ASN A 37 -20.79 -3.15 -22.33
CA ASN A 37 -20.29 -1.77 -22.42
C ASN A 37 -21.29 -0.72 -21.79
N THR A 38 -21.05 0.59 -21.54
CA THR A 38 -20.36 1.66 -22.31
C THR A 38 -20.35 3.00 -21.52
N THR A 39 -19.25 3.77 -21.61
CA THR A 39 -19.00 5.25 -21.76
C THR A 39 -19.80 6.44 -21.15
N GLY A 40 -19.01 7.46 -20.69
CA GLY A 40 -19.16 8.94 -20.90
C GLY A 40 -19.43 9.80 -19.64
N VAL A 41 -18.98 11.04 -19.37
CA VAL A 41 -18.29 12.15 -20.11
C VAL A 41 -17.93 13.30 -19.09
N ASP A 42 -16.80 14.00 -19.33
CA ASP A 42 -16.36 15.42 -19.17
C ASP A 42 -16.38 16.34 -17.89
N SER A 43 -15.17 16.89 -17.61
CA SER A 43 -14.70 18.31 -17.51
C SER A 43 -15.06 19.34 -16.40
N ASN A 44 -14.00 19.89 -15.76
CA ASN A 44 -13.52 21.31 -15.76
C ASN A 44 -13.20 21.99 -14.39
N ALA A 45 -12.30 23.00 -14.47
CA ALA A 45 -11.38 23.59 -13.49
C ALA A 45 -11.91 24.72 -12.55
N ASN A 46 -11.14 25.07 -11.48
CA ASN A 46 -10.26 26.27 -11.38
C ASN A 46 -9.95 26.79 -9.94
N SER A 47 -8.66 27.15 -9.73
CA SER A 47 -8.01 28.20 -8.90
C SER A 47 -8.20 28.39 -7.36
N ALA A 48 -7.11 28.05 -6.65
CA ALA A 48 -6.23 28.82 -5.72
C ALA A 48 -6.72 29.98 -4.83
N VAL A 49 -6.31 29.92 -3.53
CA VAL A 49 -5.84 31.06 -2.69
C VAL A 49 -4.75 30.54 -1.74
N ALA A 50 -3.70 31.33 -1.52
CA ALA A 50 -2.53 31.03 -0.67
C ALA A 50 -2.47 31.95 0.57
N ASP A 51 -2.03 31.42 1.72
CA ASP A 51 -1.32 32.13 2.80
C ASP A 51 -0.63 31.11 3.75
N PRO A 52 0.24 31.49 4.69
CA PRO A 52 1.69 31.32 4.63
C PRO A 52 2.22 30.06 5.35
N GLU A 53 3.33 29.52 4.84
CA GLU A 53 3.91 28.22 5.21
C GLU A 53 4.75 28.31 6.52
N PRO A 54 4.52 27.43 7.52
CA PRO A 54 5.47 27.20 8.61
C PRO A 54 6.72 26.50 8.04
N THR A 55 7.88 26.78 8.64
CA THR A 55 9.23 26.38 8.20
C THR A 55 9.31 24.93 7.69
N SER A 56 9.24 24.82 6.37
CA SER A 56 9.35 23.63 5.55
C SER A 56 10.73 22.97 5.67
N SER A 57 10.75 21.65 5.84
CA SER A 57 11.93 20.85 5.48
C SER A 57 12.10 20.92 3.97
N THR A 58 13.05 21.71 3.47
CA THR A 58 13.37 21.75 2.05
C THR A 58 13.96 20.40 1.63
N ALA A 59 13.49 19.82 0.52
CA ALA A 59 14.12 18.67 -0.12
C ALA A 59 15.64 18.86 -0.19
N THR A 60 16.40 17.86 0.25
CA THR A 60 17.86 17.98 0.30
C THR A 60 18.46 17.78 -1.09
N ALA A 61 19.75 18.10 -1.24
CA ALA A 61 20.50 17.78 -2.46
C ALA A 61 20.58 16.27 -2.77
N ASN A 62 20.08 15.40 -1.87
CA ASN A 62 20.05 13.94 -2.04
C ASN A 62 18.61 13.40 -1.88
N PRO A 63 17.84 13.32 -2.98
CA PRO A 63 16.46 12.82 -2.97
C PRO A 63 16.31 11.39 -2.41
N LYS A 64 17.34 10.54 -2.53
CA LYS A 64 17.30 9.19 -1.96
C LYS A 64 17.38 9.22 -0.43
N ALA A 65 18.25 10.06 0.12
CA ALA A 65 18.36 10.24 1.57
C ALA A 65 17.06 10.82 2.16
N ASP A 66 16.35 11.69 1.44
CA ASP A 66 15.05 12.21 1.86
C ASP A 66 14.01 11.09 2.02
N LEU A 67 13.91 10.20 1.03
CA LEU A 67 13.00 9.04 1.09
C LEU A 67 13.39 8.06 2.19
N GLU A 68 14.68 7.80 2.40
CA GLU A 68 15.17 6.99 3.51
C GLU A 68 14.78 7.58 4.87
N ALA A 69 14.91 8.91 5.03
CA ALA A 69 14.50 9.60 6.23
C ALA A 69 12.97 9.55 6.44
N ALA A 70 12.18 9.71 5.37
CA ALA A 70 10.73 9.61 5.42
C ALA A 70 10.27 8.21 5.86
N VAL A 71 10.86 7.14 5.31
CA VAL A 71 10.56 5.76 5.72
C VAL A 71 10.96 5.50 7.16
N LYS A 72 12.14 5.99 7.60
CA LYS A 72 12.59 5.85 8.99
C LYS A 72 11.62 6.53 9.96
N ARG A 73 11.08 7.71 9.61
CA ARG A 73 10.04 8.36 10.42
C ARG A 73 8.76 7.53 10.44
N PHE A 74 8.30 7.07 9.27
CA PHE A 74 7.08 6.27 9.15
C PHE A 74 7.11 4.99 9.99
N THR A 75 8.25 4.31 10.08
CA THR A 75 8.37 3.06 10.88
C THR A 75 8.28 3.29 12.39
N THR A 76 8.40 4.54 12.86
CA THR A 76 8.25 4.91 14.28
C THR A 76 6.83 5.29 14.68
N LEU A 77 5.89 5.36 13.73
CA LEU A 77 4.49 5.70 14.03
C LEU A 77 3.84 4.69 14.97
N GLU A 78 3.04 5.19 15.91
CA GLU A 78 2.23 4.35 16.80
C GLU A 78 1.01 3.77 16.08
N HIS A 79 0.50 4.47 15.07
CA HIS A 79 -0.64 4.04 14.29
C HIS A 79 -0.61 4.66 12.89
N PHE A 80 -1.30 4.03 11.95
CA PHE A 80 -1.67 4.61 10.66
C PHE A 80 -2.77 3.78 10.01
N ILE A 81 -3.45 4.36 9.03
CA ILE A 81 -4.35 3.67 8.11
C ILE A 81 -3.78 3.85 6.69
N ALA A 82 -3.60 2.74 5.99
CA ALA A 82 -3.22 2.72 4.59
C ALA A 82 -4.41 2.29 3.74
N HIS A 83 -4.81 3.12 2.80
CA HIS A 83 -5.82 2.79 1.80
C HIS A 83 -5.12 2.49 0.49
N THR A 84 -5.32 1.28 -0.01
CA THR A 84 -4.76 0.82 -1.27
C THR A 84 -5.87 0.74 -2.30
N ALA A 85 -5.66 1.42 -3.43
CA ALA A 85 -6.45 1.30 -4.65
C ALA A 85 -5.59 0.70 -5.76
N THR A 86 -6.19 -0.14 -6.59
CA THR A 86 -5.51 -0.89 -7.64
C THR A 86 -6.22 -0.72 -8.98
N GLU A 87 -5.44 -0.62 -10.05
CA GLU A 87 -5.96 -0.45 -11.41
C GLU A 87 -5.38 -1.51 -12.36
N PRO A 88 -6.20 -2.10 -13.26
CA PRO A 88 -7.68 -2.01 -13.33
C PRO A 88 -8.40 -2.86 -12.28
N ALA A 89 -7.66 -3.62 -11.47
CA ALA A 89 -8.17 -4.61 -10.54
C ALA A 89 -8.70 -3.99 -9.24
N ALA A 90 -9.77 -3.18 -9.32
CA ALA A 90 -10.34 -2.49 -8.15
C ALA A 90 -10.78 -3.45 -7.03
N ASP A 91 -11.10 -4.70 -7.39
CA ASP A 91 -11.40 -5.82 -6.49
C ASP A 91 -10.24 -6.19 -5.56
N LEU A 92 -9.00 -5.78 -5.87
CA LEU A 92 -7.82 -5.95 -5.02
C LEU A 92 -7.58 -4.76 -4.08
N SER A 93 -8.44 -3.75 -4.07
CA SER A 93 -8.34 -2.62 -3.15
C SER A 93 -8.52 -3.09 -1.70
N MET A 94 -7.87 -2.42 -0.76
CA MET A 94 -7.88 -2.81 0.64
C MET A 94 -7.63 -1.62 1.56
N THR A 95 -8.02 -1.77 2.82
CA THR A 95 -7.60 -0.89 3.91
C THR A 95 -6.82 -1.70 4.92
N MET A 96 -5.64 -1.21 5.29
CA MET A 96 -4.83 -1.76 6.37
C MET A 96 -4.71 -0.73 7.48
N GLU A 97 -5.16 -1.11 8.67
CA GLU A 97 -4.97 -0.35 9.90
C GLU A 97 -3.80 -0.98 10.66
N TYR A 98 -2.92 -0.14 11.23
CA TYR A 98 -1.85 -0.56 12.12
C TYR A 98 -1.96 0.14 13.45
N ALA A 99 -1.71 -0.61 14.52
CA ALA A 99 -1.44 -0.08 15.85
C ALA A 99 -0.21 -0.80 16.44
N ALA A 100 0.73 -0.01 16.95
CA ALA A 100 1.95 -0.50 17.55
C ALA A 100 1.66 -1.39 18.77
N PRO A 101 2.56 -2.35 19.07
CA PRO A 101 3.75 -2.69 18.29
C PRO A 101 3.48 -3.66 17.12
N ASP A 102 2.36 -4.40 17.16
CA ASP A 102 2.20 -5.63 16.39
C ASP A 102 0.75 -5.94 15.98
N ARG A 103 -0.10 -4.91 15.88
CA ARG A 103 -1.53 -5.08 15.59
C ARG A 103 -1.86 -4.58 14.20
N TYR A 104 -2.52 -5.44 13.42
CA TYR A 104 -2.98 -5.11 12.08
C TYR A 104 -4.43 -5.54 11.90
N ARG A 105 -5.21 -4.71 11.22
CA ARG A 105 -6.53 -5.07 10.70
C ARG A 105 -6.55 -4.79 9.21
N ILE A 106 -6.86 -5.81 8.41
CA ILE A 106 -6.89 -5.70 6.95
C ILE A 106 -8.32 -6.00 6.50
N LYS A 107 -8.87 -5.11 5.68
CA LYS A 107 -10.19 -5.24 5.06
C LYS A 107 -10.00 -5.15 3.55
N SER A 108 -10.42 -6.19 2.82
CA SER A 108 -10.48 -6.10 1.35
C SER A 108 -11.73 -5.34 0.93
N ALA A 109 -11.67 -4.72 -0.25
CA ALA A 109 -12.87 -4.33 -0.95
C ALA A 109 -13.77 -5.57 -1.20
N PRO A 110 -15.09 -5.39 -1.30
CA PRO A 110 -15.98 -6.48 -1.66
C PRO A 110 -15.67 -7.00 -3.06
N VAL A 111 -15.41 -8.30 -3.17
CA VAL A 111 -15.29 -9.02 -4.44
C VAL A 111 -16.52 -9.92 -4.58
N HIS A 112 -17.30 -9.72 -5.64
CA HIS A 112 -18.61 -10.38 -5.81
C HIS A 112 -19.51 -10.29 -4.57
N GLY A 113 -19.52 -9.12 -3.91
CA GLY A 113 -20.32 -8.86 -2.70
C GLY A 113 -19.74 -9.42 -1.40
N THR A 114 -18.59 -10.10 -1.44
CA THR A 114 -17.92 -10.63 -0.24
C THR A 114 -16.67 -9.84 0.07
N SER A 115 -16.58 -9.27 1.27
CA SER A 115 -15.33 -8.69 1.79
C SER A 115 -14.67 -9.68 2.74
N THR A 116 -13.33 -9.67 2.76
CA THR A 116 -12.56 -10.41 3.76
C THR A 116 -12.02 -9.45 4.79
N GLU A 117 -12.18 -9.80 6.07
CA GLU A 117 -11.59 -9.06 7.18
C GLU A 117 -10.61 -9.97 7.93
N MET A 118 -9.46 -9.41 8.27
CA MET A 118 -8.37 -10.11 8.94
C MET A 118 -7.87 -9.27 10.11
N ILE A 119 -7.53 -9.93 11.22
CA ILE A 119 -6.86 -9.30 12.37
C ILE A 119 -5.60 -10.10 12.68
N ILE A 120 -4.50 -9.39 12.92
CA ILE A 120 -3.22 -9.94 13.34
C ILE A 120 -2.80 -9.22 14.60
N ILE A 121 -2.47 -9.97 15.66
CA ILE A 121 -1.96 -9.41 16.91
C ILE A 121 -0.82 -10.32 17.38
N GLY A 122 0.41 -9.82 17.29
CA GLY A 122 1.61 -10.58 17.61
C GLY A 122 1.75 -11.80 16.72
N LYS A 123 1.58 -13.00 17.28
CA LYS A 123 1.60 -14.28 16.55
C LYS A 123 0.22 -14.80 16.14
N ASP A 124 -0.83 -14.19 16.68
CA ASP A 124 -2.19 -14.67 16.47
C ASP A 124 -2.79 -14.04 15.21
N PHE A 125 -3.53 -14.84 14.45
CA PHE A 125 -4.18 -14.45 13.21
C PHE A 125 -5.64 -14.90 13.24
N TRP A 126 -6.55 -14.00 12.88
CA TRP A 126 -7.97 -14.26 12.75
C TRP A 126 -8.44 -13.83 11.36
N ILE A 127 -9.31 -14.64 10.78
CA ILE A 127 -10.01 -14.31 9.54
C ILE A 127 -11.52 -14.36 9.80
N LYS A 128 -12.23 -13.39 9.25
CA LYS A 128 -13.68 -13.34 9.30
C LYS A 128 -14.24 -14.02 8.06
N LEU A 129 -14.98 -15.11 8.26
CA LEU A 129 -15.74 -15.80 7.21
C LEU A 129 -17.22 -15.61 7.49
N GLY A 130 -17.88 -14.75 6.70
CA GLY A 130 -19.25 -14.31 6.98
C GLY A 130 -19.32 -13.51 8.28
N SER A 131 -20.13 -13.98 9.24
CA SER A 131 -20.25 -13.37 10.57
C SER A 131 -19.29 -13.95 11.61
N THR A 132 -18.55 -15.01 11.28
CA THR A 132 -17.77 -15.78 12.24
C THR A 132 -16.29 -15.49 12.13
N TRP A 133 -15.65 -15.24 13.28
CA TRP A 133 -14.20 -15.15 13.39
C TRP A 133 -13.59 -16.52 13.64
N ILE A 134 -12.61 -16.88 12.82
CA ILE A 134 -11.86 -18.11 12.96
C ILE A 134 -10.42 -17.75 13.27
N LYS A 135 -9.94 -18.20 14.43
CA LYS A 135 -8.51 -18.16 14.74
C LYS A 135 -7.81 -19.18 13.87
N SER A 136 -6.85 -18.73 13.08
CA SER A 136 -6.09 -19.58 12.18
C SER A 136 -4.64 -19.65 12.64
N SER A 137 -4.08 -20.87 12.62
CA SER A 137 -2.65 -21.11 12.84
C SER A 137 -1.83 -20.95 11.55
N ALA A 138 -2.46 -20.55 10.45
CA ALA A 138 -1.74 -20.21 9.23
C ALA A 138 -0.82 -19.01 9.50
N ILE A 139 0.37 -19.05 8.90
CA ILE A 139 1.58 -18.24 9.14
C ILE A 139 1.38 -16.77 8.67
N GLY A 140 0.24 -16.15 8.98
CA GLY A 140 -0.08 -14.76 8.60
C GLY A 140 0.61 -13.73 9.50
N ALA A 141 0.87 -14.09 10.75
CA ALA A 141 1.42 -13.17 11.74
C ALA A 141 2.97 -13.14 11.74
N ALA A 142 3.61 -14.27 11.45
CA ALA A 142 5.07 -14.42 11.46
C ALA A 142 5.79 -13.71 10.29
N THR A 143 5.06 -13.05 9.40
CA THR A 143 5.60 -12.49 8.15
C THR A 143 5.57 -10.97 8.09
N ILE A 144 4.67 -10.29 8.83
CA ILE A 144 4.47 -8.84 8.65
C ILE A 144 5.65 -8.00 9.15
N GLU A 145 6.10 -8.22 10.38
CA GLU A 145 7.17 -7.41 10.97
C GLU A 145 8.52 -7.61 10.26
N PRO A 146 8.97 -8.86 9.97
CA PRO A 146 10.17 -9.08 9.15
C PRO A 146 10.06 -8.42 7.78
N TYR A 147 8.88 -8.45 7.18
CA TYR A 147 8.62 -7.86 5.87
C TYR A 147 8.67 -6.31 5.91
N ARG A 148 8.10 -5.66 6.93
CA ARG A 148 8.25 -4.21 7.16
C ARG A 148 9.72 -3.80 7.28
N LYS A 149 10.51 -4.57 8.04
CA LYS A 149 11.96 -4.33 8.19
C LYS A 149 12.71 -4.51 6.87
N MET A 150 12.36 -5.54 6.10
CA MET A 150 12.95 -5.80 4.78
C MET A 150 12.66 -4.67 3.80
N ILE A 151 11.41 -4.16 3.72
CA ILE A 151 11.09 -3.02 2.85
C ILE A 151 11.87 -1.78 3.26
N ALA A 152 11.85 -1.45 4.57
CA ALA A 152 12.52 -0.26 5.08
C ALA A 152 14.05 -0.32 4.91
N GLY A 153 14.64 -1.51 4.86
CA GLY A 153 16.06 -1.71 4.62
C GLY A 153 16.41 -1.95 3.15
N GLU A 154 16.16 -3.18 2.67
CA GLU A 154 16.60 -3.62 1.34
C GLU A 154 15.81 -2.98 0.19
N GLY A 155 14.53 -2.69 0.41
CA GLY A 155 13.67 -2.06 -0.60
C GLY A 155 14.20 -0.70 -1.04
N LEU A 156 14.62 0.13 -0.09
CA LEU A 156 15.17 1.46 -0.35
C LEU A 156 16.53 1.43 -1.04
N ARG A 157 17.37 0.44 -0.72
CA ARG A 157 18.71 0.32 -1.33
C ARG A 157 18.64 0.06 -2.82
N LYS A 158 17.65 -0.74 -3.26
CA LYS A 158 17.42 -1.13 -4.66
C LYS A 158 16.76 -0.04 -5.52
N LEU A 159 16.38 1.10 -4.94
CA LEU A 159 15.80 2.18 -5.71
C LEU A 159 16.84 2.82 -6.62
N GLU A 160 16.48 2.92 -7.89
CA GLU A 160 17.23 3.55 -8.97
C GLU A 160 16.54 4.84 -9.39
N ASP A 161 17.29 5.75 -10.04
CA ASP A 161 16.76 7.00 -10.61
C ASP A 161 15.91 7.84 -9.64
N VAL A 162 16.27 7.85 -8.35
CA VAL A 162 15.55 8.62 -7.34
C VAL A 162 15.73 10.12 -7.60
N LYS A 163 14.63 10.82 -7.85
CA LYS A 163 14.63 12.25 -8.19
C LYS A 163 13.57 12.99 -7.37
N TYR A 164 13.92 14.19 -6.93
CA TYR A 164 12.94 15.17 -6.50
C TYR A 164 12.37 15.85 -7.75
N ILE A 165 11.04 15.92 -7.85
CA ILE A 165 10.32 16.44 -9.03
C ILE A 165 9.47 17.67 -8.73
N GLY A 166 9.64 18.27 -7.55
CA GLY A 166 8.97 19.49 -7.15
C GLY A 166 8.01 19.30 -5.97
N THR A 167 7.17 20.30 -5.75
CA THR A 167 6.14 20.30 -4.72
C THR A 167 4.76 20.03 -5.32
N ASP A 168 3.86 19.52 -4.49
CA ASP A 168 2.48 19.20 -4.85
C ASP A 168 1.59 19.31 -3.59
N THR A 169 0.29 19.06 -3.73
CA THR A 169 -0.64 19.01 -2.60
C THR A 169 -1.35 17.65 -2.55
N VAL A 170 -1.45 17.07 -1.36
CA VAL A 170 -2.25 15.86 -1.10
C VAL A 170 -3.24 16.19 0.02
N ASP A 171 -4.54 16.07 -0.28
CA ASP A 171 -5.63 16.38 0.66
C ASP A 171 -5.47 17.77 1.33
N GLY A 172 -5.06 18.77 0.53
CA GLY A 172 -4.85 20.15 0.99
C GLY A 172 -3.54 20.39 1.76
N LYS A 173 -2.71 19.36 2.00
CA LYS A 173 -1.42 19.50 2.69
C LYS A 173 -0.27 19.57 1.68
N SER A 174 0.69 20.46 1.95
CA SER A 174 1.89 20.65 1.12
C SER A 174 2.82 19.43 1.18
N ALA A 175 3.27 18.94 0.03
CA ALA A 175 4.10 17.75 -0.08
C ALA A 175 5.28 17.94 -1.05
N ASP A 176 6.44 17.41 -0.67
CA ASP A 176 7.56 17.21 -1.57
C ASP A 176 7.34 15.93 -2.37
N LYS A 177 7.54 16.00 -3.68
CA LYS A 177 7.23 14.93 -4.62
C LYS A 177 8.50 14.33 -5.18
N TYR A 178 8.59 13.01 -5.10
CA TYR A 178 9.74 12.23 -5.53
C TYR A 178 9.31 11.16 -6.52
N THR A 179 10.20 10.78 -7.44
CA THR A 179 10.03 9.62 -8.32
C THR A 179 11.23 8.69 -8.21
N TYR A 180 11.01 7.40 -8.45
CA TYR A 180 12.07 6.40 -8.54
C TYR A 180 11.67 5.24 -9.45
N VAL A 181 12.65 4.45 -9.83
CA VAL A 181 12.48 3.15 -10.48
C VAL A 181 12.87 2.04 -9.52
N ASN A 182 12.07 0.98 -9.50
CA ASN A 182 12.43 -0.28 -8.88
C ASN A 182 12.65 -1.32 -10.00
N PRO A 183 13.84 -1.89 -10.14
CA PRO A 183 14.16 -2.82 -11.22
C PRO A 183 13.46 -4.19 -11.07
N GLY A 184 12.68 -4.40 -10.00
CA GLY A 184 12.04 -5.67 -9.70
C GLY A 184 13.02 -6.70 -9.15
N THR A 185 12.64 -7.98 -9.21
CA THR A 185 13.50 -9.09 -8.80
C THR A 185 13.74 -10.06 -9.97
N PRO A 186 14.95 -10.62 -10.12
CA PRO A 186 15.26 -11.58 -11.20
C PRO A 186 14.35 -12.81 -11.24
N SER A 187 13.75 -13.20 -10.10
CA SER A 187 12.81 -14.33 -10.00
C SER A 187 11.40 -14.05 -10.54
N ALA A 188 11.15 -12.86 -11.12
CA ALA A 188 9.88 -12.44 -11.73
C ALA A 188 8.65 -12.37 -10.81
N GLU A 189 8.81 -12.58 -9.50
CA GLU A 189 7.71 -12.41 -8.53
C GLU A 189 7.29 -10.95 -8.38
N VAL A 190 8.24 -10.01 -8.51
CA VAL A 190 7.99 -8.58 -8.57
C VAL A 190 8.48 -8.02 -9.91
N PRO A 191 7.57 -7.59 -10.82
CA PRO A 191 7.96 -6.94 -12.06
C PRO A 191 8.56 -5.55 -11.78
N PRO A 192 9.43 -5.03 -12.68
CA PRO A 192 9.90 -3.66 -12.59
C PRO A 192 8.75 -2.65 -12.57
N PHE A 193 8.91 -1.56 -11.83
CA PHE A 193 7.91 -0.51 -11.73
C PHE A 193 8.54 0.87 -11.51
N SER A 194 7.81 1.89 -11.94
CA SER A 194 8.11 3.29 -11.60
C SER A 194 7.17 3.74 -10.49
N SER A 195 7.64 4.59 -9.59
CA SER A 195 6.80 5.09 -8.49
C SER A 195 6.99 6.57 -8.25
N THR A 196 5.93 7.21 -7.79
CA THR A 196 5.92 8.57 -7.25
C THR A 196 5.52 8.53 -5.78
N VAL A 197 6.25 9.25 -4.93
CA VAL A 197 6.00 9.39 -3.49
C VAL A 197 5.78 10.85 -3.16
N TRP A 198 4.76 11.13 -2.38
CA TRP A 198 4.48 12.45 -1.83
C TRP A 198 4.77 12.41 -0.33
N VAL A 199 5.72 13.23 0.12
CA VAL A 199 6.14 13.34 1.52
C VAL A 199 5.64 14.68 2.07
N ASN A 200 4.89 14.63 3.17
CA ASN A 200 4.38 15.83 3.83
C ASN A 200 5.54 16.74 4.26
N LYS A 201 5.54 18.03 3.86
CA LYS A 201 6.63 18.96 4.19
C LYS A 201 6.72 19.31 5.67
N ALA A 202 5.60 19.28 6.38
CA ALA A 202 5.51 19.62 7.80
C ALA A 202 5.95 18.45 8.70
N THR A 203 5.58 17.21 8.35
CA THR A 203 5.85 16.04 9.21
C THR A 203 6.99 15.16 8.71
N GLY A 204 7.36 15.28 7.43
CA GLY A 204 8.33 14.40 6.78
C GLY A 204 7.82 12.96 6.60
N LEU A 205 6.51 12.73 6.68
CA LEU A 205 5.88 11.42 6.53
C LEU A 205 5.34 11.22 5.11
N PRO A 206 5.43 10.00 4.54
CA PRO A 206 4.75 9.65 3.30
C PRO A 206 3.23 9.83 3.44
N MET A 207 2.62 10.53 2.48
CA MET A 207 1.17 10.73 2.41
C MET A 207 0.53 9.88 1.33
N LYS A 208 1.23 9.74 0.20
CA LYS A 208 0.74 9.02 -0.97
C LYS A 208 1.91 8.34 -1.67
N ILE A 209 1.65 7.16 -2.19
CA ILE A 209 2.54 6.43 -3.09
C ILE A 209 1.70 6.03 -4.29
N SER A 210 2.22 6.23 -5.49
CA SER A 210 1.62 5.71 -6.71
C SER A 210 2.69 4.93 -7.46
N ALA A 211 2.40 3.69 -7.83
CA ALA A 211 3.30 2.82 -8.58
C ALA A 211 2.62 2.39 -9.88
N SER A 212 3.38 2.36 -10.96
CA SER A 212 2.96 1.92 -12.28
C SER A 212 3.85 0.77 -12.75
N TYR A 213 3.21 -0.32 -13.17
CA TYR A 213 3.88 -1.54 -13.60
C TYR A 213 3.87 -1.65 -15.12
N ALA A 214 5.05 -1.90 -15.71
CA ALA A 214 5.18 -2.01 -17.17
C ALA A 214 4.57 -3.32 -17.72
N SER A 215 4.46 -4.35 -16.89
CA SER A 215 3.96 -5.68 -17.25
C SER A 215 3.12 -6.29 -16.13
N GLY A 216 2.42 -7.39 -16.41
CA GLY A 216 1.48 -8.00 -15.46
C GLY A 216 0.03 -7.51 -15.61
N GLN A 217 -0.88 -8.14 -14.87
CA GLN A 217 -2.31 -7.79 -14.86
C GLN A 217 -2.59 -6.52 -14.04
N LEU A 218 -1.80 -6.29 -13.00
CA LEU A 218 -1.81 -5.05 -12.23
C LEU A 218 -1.06 -3.97 -13.02
N LYS A 219 -1.71 -2.83 -13.26
CA LYS A 219 -1.13 -1.69 -13.98
C LYS A 219 -0.73 -0.58 -13.05
N GLY A 220 -1.53 -0.34 -12.02
CA GLY A 220 -1.29 0.71 -11.04
C GLY A 220 -1.67 0.30 -9.63
N VAL A 221 -0.92 0.83 -8.66
CA VAL A 221 -1.27 0.82 -7.24
C VAL A 221 -1.16 2.24 -6.74
N THR A 222 -2.15 2.70 -6.00
CA THR A 222 -2.06 3.93 -5.21
C THR A 222 -2.29 3.59 -3.75
N ILE A 223 -1.37 3.97 -2.88
CA ILE A 223 -1.56 3.96 -1.43
C ILE A 223 -1.72 5.41 -0.96
N THR A 224 -2.71 5.68 -0.13
CA THR A 224 -2.78 6.88 0.69
C THR A 224 -2.69 6.53 2.17
N TYR A 225 -2.04 7.39 2.94
CA TYR A 225 -1.85 7.20 4.38
C TYR A 225 -2.61 8.26 5.17
N ASP A 226 -3.41 7.79 6.13
CA ASP A 226 -3.92 8.60 7.24
C ASP A 226 -3.06 8.29 8.48
N THR A 227 -2.33 9.30 8.92
CA THR A 227 -1.45 9.22 10.10
C THR A 227 -1.99 9.97 11.31
N ASP A 228 -3.17 10.59 11.17
CA ASP A 228 -3.75 11.47 12.18
C ASP A 228 -4.88 10.77 12.95
N THR A 229 -5.57 9.82 12.30
CA THR A 229 -6.67 9.05 12.92
C THR A 229 -6.15 7.95 13.84
N PRO A 230 -6.49 7.98 15.15
CA PRO A 230 -6.10 6.92 16.09
C PRO A 230 -6.69 5.56 15.71
N VAL A 231 -5.87 4.51 15.84
CA VAL A 231 -6.28 3.12 15.55
C VAL A 231 -6.29 2.28 16.82
N LYS A 232 -7.39 1.56 17.04
CA LYS A 232 -7.50 0.53 18.09
C LYS A 232 -7.92 -0.81 17.48
N ILE A 233 -7.12 -1.85 17.74
CA ILE A 233 -7.35 -3.20 17.23
C ILE A 233 -7.35 -4.18 18.40
N GLU A 234 -8.47 -4.87 18.59
CA GLU A 234 -8.69 -5.85 19.66
C GLU A 234 -8.88 -7.24 19.07
N LYS A 235 -8.77 -8.27 19.92
CA LYS A 235 -9.10 -9.63 19.52
C LYS A 235 -10.59 -9.70 19.19
N PRO A 236 -11.00 -10.51 18.20
CA PRO A 236 -12.41 -10.80 18.01
C PRO A 236 -13.04 -11.46 19.24
N ILE A 237 -14.32 -11.17 19.48
CA ILE A 237 -15.18 -11.82 20.48
C ILE A 237 -15.72 -13.13 19.91
#